data_AF-A0A7R9L169-F1
#
_entry.id   AF-A0A7R9L169-F1
#
_cell.length_a   1.000
_cell.length_b   1.000
_cell.length_c   1.000
_cell.angle_alpha   90.00
_cell.angle_beta   90.00
_cell.angle_gamma   90.00
#
_symmetry.space_group_name_H-M   'P 1'
#
loop_
_entity.id
_entity.type
_entity.pdbx_description
1 polymer ?
#
loop_
_entity_poly.entity_id
_entity_poly.type
_entity_poly.pdbx_seq_one_letter_code
_entity_poly.pdbx_strand_id
1 'polypeptide(L)'
;MNKIASNIIYNMSANDIVISGMSGRFPLSDNTDELAKNLYEGVDMVTGDDTRWPIDLYDMNPRMGKIIEFNRFDVTFFGLPDRLTRCPEMAWIVPE
;
A
#
# COMPACT_ATOMS: atom_id res chain seq x y z
N MET A 1 39.57 -2.87 -20.77
CA MET A 1 38.25 -3.44 -20.44
C MET A 1 37.26 -2.28 -20.46
N ASN A 2 36.61 -2.11 -21.61
CA ASN A 2 35.93 -0.87 -21.97
C ASN A 2 34.62 -0.72 -21.19
N LYS A 3 34.56 0.30 -20.33
CA LYS A 3 33.29 0.91 -19.90
C LYS A 3 32.66 1.51 -21.15
N ILE A 4 31.75 0.79 -21.78
CA ILE A 4 30.78 1.37 -22.70
C ILE A 4 29.89 2.24 -21.82
N ALA A 5 30.26 3.52 -21.69
CA ALA A 5 29.36 4.53 -21.19
C ALA A 5 28.16 4.52 -22.14
N SER A 6 27.02 4.04 -21.65
CA SER A 6 25.74 4.08 -22.33
C SER A 6 25.40 5.53 -22.64
N ASN A 7 25.77 5.99 -23.84
CA ASN A 7 25.26 7.21 -24.43
C ASN A 7 23.79 6.98 -24.80
N ILE A 8 22.91 7.02 -23.80
CA ILE A 8 21.48 7.21 -24.02
C ILE A 8 21.25 8.70 -23.85
N ILE A 9 21.29 9.42 -24.97
CA ILE A 9 20.81 10.79 -25.04
C ILE A 9 19.29 10.69 -25.02
N TYR A 10 18.68 10.85 -23.85
CA TYR A 10 17.22 11.00 -23.75
C TYR A 10 16.87 12.36 -24.38
N ASN A 11 16.25 12.35 -25.55
CA ASN A 11 15.59 13.52 -26.10
C ASN A 11 14.35 13.80 -25.24
N MET A 12 14.57 14.35 -24.05
CA MET A 12 13.48 14.74 -23.16
C MET A 12 12.75 15.93 -23.79
N SER A 13 11.56 15.67 -24.32
CA SER A 13 10.63 16.73 -24.70
C SER A 13 10.10 17.41 -23.44
N ALA A 14 9.76 18.70 -23.52
CA ALA A 14 9.14 19.42 -22.41
C ALA A 14 7.79 18.81 -21.96
N ASN A 15 7.21 17.92 -22.78
CA ASN A 15 5.96 17.22 -22.52
C ASN A 15 6.15 15.76 -22.07
N ASP A 16 7.37 15.33 -21.78
CA ASP A 16 7.61 13.96 -21.37
C ASP A 16 7.07 13.70 -19.96
N ILE A 17 6.26 12.67 -19.85
CA ILE A 17 5.66 12.23 -18.59
C ILE A 17 6.63 11.29 -17.91
N VAL A 18 7.05 11.64 -16.70
CA VAL A 18 7.94 10.83 -15.86
C VAL A 18 7.26 10.47 -14.55
N ILE A 19 7.57 9.29 -14.04
CA ILE A 19 7.20 8.90 -12.68
C ILE A 19 8.26 9.48 -11.75
N SER A 20 7.91 10.54 -11.02
CA SER A 20 8.84 11.24 -10.12
C SER A 20 8.97 10.58 -8.74
N GLY A 21 7.99 9.77 -8.34
CA GLY A 21 8.02 9.06 -7.07
C GLY A 21 6.79 8.18 -6.86
N MET A 22 6.91 7.23 -5.95
CA MET A 22 5.83 6.33 -5.53
C MET A 22 5.93 6.10 -4.03
N SER A 23 4.79 6.09 -3.35
CA SER A 23 4.66 5.72 -1.94
C SER A 23 3.33 5.02 -1.75
N GLY A 24 3.27 4.11 -0.79
CA GLY A 24 2.06 3.34 -0.52
C GLY A 24 2.22 2.38 0.65
N ARG A 25 1.07 1.87 1.10
CA ARG A 25 0.95 0.78 2.07
C ARG A 25 0.46 -0.44 1.31
N PHE A 26 1.06 -1.60 1.57
CA PHE A 26 0.81 -2.83 0.82
C PHE A 26 0.55 -4.00 1.78
N PRO A 27 0.10 -5.16 1.28
CA PRO A 27 -0.04 -6.34 2.10
C PRO A 27 1.28 -6.69 2.80
N LEU A 28 1.21 -6.91 4.12
CA LEU A 28 2.38 -7.23 4.97
C LEU A 28 3.56 -6.23 4.86
N SER A 29 3.34 -5.02 4.33
CA SER A 29 4.40 -4.03 4.12
C SER A 29 3.90 -2.61 4.40
N ASP A 30 4.50 -1.98 5.39
CA ASP A 30 4.13 -0.64 5.86
C ASP A 30 4.81 0.48 5.05
N ASN A 31 5.77 0.13 4.21
CA ASN A 31 6.46 1.07 3.34
C ASN A 31 6.90 0.37 2.05
N THR A 32 7.34 1.17 1.09
CA THR A 32 7.83 0.68 -0.21
C THR A 32 9.10 -0.15 -0.08
N ASP A 33 9.91 0.08 0.95
CA ASP A 33 11.17 -0.63 1.15
C ASP A 33 10.94 -2.06 1.67
N GLU A 34 9.98 -2.22 2.58
CA GLU A 34 9.48 -3.51 3.06
C GLU A 34 8.82 -4.29 1.93
N LEU A 35 8.03 -3.61 1.10
CA LEU A 35 7.47 -4.24 -0.10
C LEU A 35 8.59 -4.75 -1.00
N ALA A 36 9.59 -3.91 -1.29
CA ALA A 36 10.71 -4.29 -2.15
C ALA A 36 11.45 -5.50 -1.57
N LYS A 37 11.74 -5.48 -0.26
CA LYS A 37 12.37 -6.61 0.43
C LYS A 37 11.53 -7.89 0.30
N ASN A 38 10.24 -7.84 0.60
CA ASN A 38 9.34 -9.00 0.53
C ASN A 38 9.26 -9.55 -0.91
N LEU A 39 9.26 -8.67 -1.92
CA LEU A 39 9.28 -9.07 -3.32
C LEU A 39 10.62 -9.72 -3.73
N TYR A 40 11.75 -9.18 -3.28
CA TYR A 40 13.07 -9.77 -3.56
C TYR A 40 13.29 -11.10 -2.86
N GLU A 41 12.73 -11.28 -1.67
CA GLU A 41 12.78 -12.52 -0.90
C GLU A 41 11.73 -13.56 -1.35
N GLY A 42 10.76 -13.17 -2.19
CA GLY A 42 9.70 -14.05 -2.68
C GLY A 42 8.68 -14.43 -1.61
N VAL A 43 8.47 -13.55 -0.62
CA VAL A 43 7.56 -13.79 0.50
C VAL A 43 6.11 -13.65 0.03
N ASP A 44 5.28 -14.64 0.36
CA ASP A 44 3.83 -14.55 0.17
C ASP A 44 3.22 -13.58 1.20
N MET A 45 2.81 -12.41 0.73
CA MET A 45 2.20 -11.35 1.56
C MET A 45 0.68 -11.50 1.68
N VAL A 46 0.10 -12.59 1.16
CA VAL A 46 -1.35 -12.86 1.20
C VAL A 46 -1.66 -13.73 2.42
N THR A 47 -2.44 -13.20 3.35
CA THR A 47 -2.75 -13.87 4.62
C THR A 47 -4.18 -14.40 4.66
N GLY A 48 -4.34 -15.53 5.35
CA GLY A 48 -5.61 -16.24 5.53
C GLY A 48 -6.35 -15.89 6.83
N ASP A 49 -6.08 -14.74 7.44
CA ASP A 49 -6.57 -14.34 8.77
C ASP A 49 -7.96 -13.68 8.77
N ASP A 50 -8.70 -13.80 9.87
CA ASP A 50 -10.05 -13.22 10.05
C ASP A 50 -10.08 -11.69 10.25
N THR A 51 -8.97 -10.98 10.03
CA THR A 51 -8.82 -9.57 10.42
C THR A 51 -9.82 -8.62 9.79
N ARG A 52 -10.36 -8.95 8.61
CA ARG A 52 -11.36 -8.12 7.93
C ARG A 52 -12.79 -8.61 8.10
N TRP A 53 -12.96 -9.93 8.05
CA TRP A 53 -14.22 -10.66 8.25
C TRP A 53 -13.87 -12.12 8.59
N PRO A 54 -14.75 -12.84 9.30
CA PRO A 54 -14.59 -14.26 9.54
C PRO A 54 -14.50 -15.05 8.23
N ILE A 55 -13.57 -16.01 8.16
CA ILE A 55 -13.30 -16.87 6.99
C ILE A 55 -14.53 -17.68 6.58
N ASP A 56 -15.37 -18.07 7.53
CA ASP A 56 -16.57 -18.87 7.28
C ASP A 56 -17.74 -18.04 6.71
N LEU A 57 -17.52 -16.75 6.45
CA LEU A 57 -18.52 -15.86 5.89
C LEU A 57 -18.57 -16.01 4.35
N TYR A 58 -19.68 -16.56 3.85
CA TYR A 58 -20.02 -16.65 2.41
C TYR A 58 -19.12 -17.54 1.52
N ASP A 59 -18.45 -18.56 2.06
CA ASP A 59 -17.54 -19.43 1.28
C ASP A 59 -16.49 -18.64 0.47
N MET A 60 -16.07 -17.48 0.99
CA MET A 60 -15.07 -16.64 0.34
C MET A 60 -13.69 -17.26 0.45
N ASN A 61 -12.81 -16.96 -0.52
CA ASN A 61 -11.42 -17.39 -0.44
C ASN A 61 -10.78 -16.75 0.82
N PRO A 62 -10.24 -17.55 1.76
CA PRO A 62 -9.66 -17.03 2.99
C PRO A 62 -8.44 -16.15 2.75
N ARG A 63 -7.73 -16.36 1.64
CA ARG A 63 -6.45 -15.71 1.34
C ARG A 63 -6.68 -14.36 0.67
N MET A 64 -6.32 -13.29 1.37
CA MET A 64 -6.41 -11.91 0.85
C MET A 64 -5.19 -11.10 1.30
N GLY A 65 -4.71 -10.22 0.43
CA GLY A 65 -3.68 -9.24 0.79
C GLY A 65 -4.30 -8.12 1.61
N LYS A 66 -3.89 -7.98 2.88
CA LYS A 66 -4.45 -7.02 3.82
C LYS A 66 -3.40 -6.03 4.26
N ILE A 67 -3.77 -4.75 4.32
CA ILE A 67 -2.93 -3.74 4.95
C ILE A 67 -2.92 -4.00 6.46
N ILE A 68 -1.74 -3.91 7.07
CA ILE A 68 -1.53 -4.28 8.48
C ILE A 68 -2.34 -3.35 9.41
N GLU A 69 -2.25 -2.05 9.20
CA GLU A 69 -2.91 -1.05 10.05
C GLU A 69 -3.72 -0.06 9.21
N PHE A 70 -5.03 -0.01 9.44
CA PHE A 70 -5.95 0.92 8.76
C PHE A 70 -6.40 2.09 9.63
N ASN A 71 -6.09 2.07 10.94
CA ASN A 71 -6.57 3.06 11.91
C ASN A 71 -5.53 4.13 12.29
N ARG A 72 -4.54 4.38 11.43
CA ARG A 72 -3.50 5.40 11.68
C ARG A 72 -3.63 6.53 10.67
N PHE A 73 -3.86 7.74 11.17
CA PHE A 73 -3.93 8.95 10.36
C PHE A 73 -3.43 10.16 11.18
N ASP A 74 -2.55 10.98 10.60
CA ASP A 74 -1.99 12.16 11.28
C ASP A 74 -2.93 13.36 11.13
N VAL A 75 -3.85 13.49 12.09
CA VAL A 75 -4.85 14.57 12.11
C VAL A 75 -4.23 15.96 12.29
N THR A 76 -3.11 16.04 13.01
CA THR A 76 -2.47 17.30 13.38
C THR A 76 -1.73 17.89 12.19
N PHE A 77 -1.01 17.05 11.44
CA PHE A 77 -0.31 17.46 10.24
C PHE A 77 -1.26 18.03 9.18
N PHE A 78 -2.41 17.38 8.98
CA PHE A 78 -3.43 17.84 8.02
C PHE A 78 -4.37 18.91 8.58
N GLY A 79 -4.20 19.34 9.83
CA GLY A 79 -5.02 20.38 10.47
C GLY A 79 -6.50 20.01 10.58
N LEU A 80 -6.83 18.72 10.62
CA LEU A 80 -8.23 18.27 10.68
C LEU A 80 -8.77 18.37 12.11
N PRO A 81 -10.00 18.88 12.29
CA PRO A 81 -10.65 18.85 13.58
C PRO A 81 -11.03 17.41 13.95
N ASP A 82 -10.76 17.07 15.21
CA ASP A 82 -11.00 15.80 15.91
C ASP A 82 -12.39 15.15 15.75
N ARG A 83 -13.39 15.91 15.28
CA ARG A 83 -14.75 15.44 15.02
C ARG A 83 -14.87 14.76 13.65
N LEU A 84 -14.12 15.22 12.64
CA LEU A 84 -14.14 14.64 11.29
C LEU A 84 -13.38 13.32 11.24
N THR A 85 -12.36 13.18 12.08
CA THR A 85 -11.47 12.01 12.14
C THR A 85 -12.13 10.82 12.82
N ARG A 86 -13.17 11.07 13.63
CA ARG A 86 -14.01 10.07 14.30
C ARG A 86 -15.36 9.86 13.63
N CYS A 87 -15.62 10.47 12.47
CA CYS A 87 -16.90 10.28 11.79
C CYS A 87 -16.97 8.82 11.26
N PRO A 88 -17.88 7.98 11.76
CA PRO A 88 -17.87 6.54 11.52
C PRO A 88 -18.44 6.14 10.15
N GLU A 89 -18.52 7.05 9.18
CA GLU A 89 -18.97 6.72 7.82
C GLU A 89 -18.00 5.76 7.09
N MET A 90 -16.80 5.55 7.64
CA MET A 90 -15.84 4.54 7.19
C MET A 90 -15.92 3.20 7.95
N ALA A 91 -16.82 3.07 8.95
CA ALA A 91 -16.94 1.88 9.81
C ALA A 91 -17.99 0.85 9.33
N TRP A 92 -18.67 1.08 8.20
CA TRP A 92 -19.88 0.34 7.79
C TRP A 92 -19.68 -0.90 6.90
N ILE A 93 -18.61 -1.68 7.04
CA ILE A 93 -18.58 -3.00 6.37
C ILE A 93 -18.04 -4.06 7.32
N VAL A 94 -18.72 -4.28 8.44
CA VAL A 94 -18.96 -5.62 9.01
C VAL A 94 -20.25 -5.52 9.84
N PRO A 95 -21.30 -6.34 9.62
CA PRO A 95 -22.39 -6.47 10.59
C PRO A 95 -21.85 -7.18 11.84
N GLU A 96 -22.26 -6.75 13.03
CA GLU A 96 -22.25 -7.63 14.22
C GLU A 96 -23.06 -8.91 13.95
#